data_AF-A0AAD8P6K1-F1
#
_entry.id   AF-A0AAD8P6K1-F1
#
_cell.length_a   1.000
_cell.length_b   1.000
_cell.length_c   1.000
_cell.angle_alpha   90.00
_cell.angle_beta   90.00
_cell.angle_gamma   90.00
#
_symmetry.space_group_name_H-M   'P 1'
#
loop_
_entity.id
_entity.type
_entity.pdbx_description
1 polymer ?
#
loop_
_entity_poly.entity_id
_entity_poly.type
_entity_poly.pdbx_seq_one_letter_code
_entity_poly.pdbx_strand_id
1 'polypeptide(L)'
;MEDDQRELQLLPTPPHTRGAYSPWQSDSIRYRSDNIQFPLENNSSPSLDLQLSISLRPIHPPENQFTLSETKTENGRIEAMKWQAADQIRIATMEKAYAERVREMTKREMELAQSEFSRARHIWERARDEVERVEKMKERATRRIDNSTNCLEITCQACRQKFRHS
;
A
#
# COMPACT_ATOMS: atom_id res chain seq x y z
N MET A 1 -36.41 -26.37 4.39
CA MET A 1 -36.40 -26.86 3.00
C MET A 1 -36.84 -25.68 2.16
N GLU A 2 -35.91 -24.79 1.82
CA GLU A 2 -35.01 -24.94 0.66
C GLU A 2 -35.82 -24.95 -0.62
N ASP A 3 -35.82 -23.81 -1.31
CA ASP A 3 -35.77 -23.80 -2.78
C ASP A 3 -35.17 -22.47 -3.21
N ASP A 4 -33.84 -22.45 -3.18
CA ASP A 4 -33.03 -21.54 -3.98
C ASP A 4 -33.07 -22.02 -5.45
N GLN A 5 -32.96 -21.06 -6.37
CA GLN A 5 -32.63 -21.21 -7.80
C GLN A 5 -33.75 -21.66 -8.73
N ARG A 6 -34.44 -20.64 -9.28
CA ARG A 6 -35.02 -20.48 -10.63
C ARG A 6 -35.82 -19.18 -10.50
N GLU A 7 -35.57 -18.05 -11.17
CA GLU A 7 -35.39 -17.87 -12.60
C GLU A 7 -34.71 -16.49 -12.84
N LEU A 8 -33.50 -16.51 -13.40
CA LEU A 8 -32.79 -15.35 -13.96
C LEU A 8 -33.00 -15.35 -15.47
N GLN A 9 -34.08 -14.78 -16.01
CA GLN A 9 -34.18 -14.51 -17.44
C GLN A 9 -35.13 -13.35 -17.75
N LEU A 10 -34.64 -12.11 -17.72
CA LEU A 10 -35.21 -11.03 -18.53
C LEU A 10 -34.09 -10.08 -18.93
N LEU A 11 -33.58 -10.21 -20.16
CA LEU A 11 -33.42 -9.14 -21.17
C LEU A 11 -32.59 -9.65 -22.39
N PRO A 12 -32.81 -9.09 -23.60
CA PRO A 12 -32.47 -9.72 -24.88
C PRO A 12 -31.00 -9.55 -25.30
N THR A 13 -30.47 -10.56 -26.01
CA THR A 13 -29.19 -10.54 -26.71
C THR A 13 -29.22 -9.65 -27.95
N PRO A 14 -28.23 -8.76 -28.17
CA PRO A 14 -28.05 -8.08 -29.45
C PRO A 14 -27.17 -8.92 -30.41
N PRO A 15 -27.40 -8.84 -31.73
CA PRO A 15 -26.70 -9.66 -32.71
C PRO A 15 -25.27 -9.17 -32.95
N HIS A 16 -24.40 -10.12 -33.24
CA HIS A 16 -23.01 -9.94 -33.62
C HIS A 16 -22.82 -8.95 -34.77
N THR A 17 -21.94 -7.97 -34.60
CA THR A 17 -21.24 -7.31 -35.71
C THR A 17 -19.79 -7.08 -35.30
N ARG A 18 -18.88 -7.60 -36.13
CA ARG A 18 -17.42 -7.45 -36.01
C ARG A 18 -17.01 -5.98 -36.10
N GLY A 19 -16.20 -5.53 -35.16
CA GLY A 19 -15.51 -4.25 -35.17
C GLY A 19 -14.58 -4.20 -33.96
N ALA A 20 -13.30 -3.95 -34.18
CA ALA A 20 -12.24 -4.25 -33.25
C ALA A 20 -12.12 -3.23 -32.09
N TYR A 21 -11.22 -3.58 -31.15
CA TYR A 21 -10.61 -2.79 -30.07
C TYR A 21 -11.52 -2.20 -28.97
N SER A 22 -11.52 -2.87 -27.81
CA SER A 22 -11.71 -2.19 -26.51
C SER A 22 -10.70 -2.71 -25.46
N PRO A 23 -10.11 -1.82 -24.63
CA PRO A 23 -8.79 -2.00 -23.99
C PRO A 23 -8.83 -2.50 -22.53
N TRP A 24 -9.72 -3.44 -22.22
CA TRP A 24 -9.88 -3.96 -20.85
C TRP A 24 -9.74 -5.47 -20.83
N GLN A 25 -8.53 -5.96 -21.15
CA GLN A 25 -8.08 -7.24 -20.62
C GLN A 25 -7.46 -6.95 -19.26
N SER A 26 -8.27 -7.15 -18.22
CA SER A 26 -7.75 -7.35 -16.86
C SER A 26 -6.99 -8.68 -16.86
N ASP A 27 -5.68 -8.59 -17.02
CA ASP A 27 -4.78 -9.69 -16.64
C ASP A 27 -4.87 -9.85 -15.12
N SER A 28 -5.83 -10.67 -14.69
CA SER A 28 -5.83 -11.29 -13.38
C SER A 28 -4.67 -12.29 -13.35
N ILE A 29 -3.45 -11.77 -13.19
CA ILE A 29 -2.33 -12.56 -12.73
C ILE A 29 -2.70 -12.95 -11.30
N ARG A 30 -3.25 -14.16 -11.17
CA ARG A 30 -3.26 -14.90 -9.91
C ARG A 30 -1.81 -15.02 -9.48
N TYR A 31 -1.36 -14.08 -8.65
CA TYR A 31 -0.12 -14.28 -7.90
C TYR A 31 -0.43 -15.39 -6.90
N ARG A 32 -0.12 -16.61 -7.35
CA ARG A 32 0.00 -17.79 -6.52
C ARG A 32 1.12 -17.46 -5.54
N SER A 33 0.75 -17.00 -4.35
CA SER A 33 1.69 -16.87 -3.25
C SER A 33 2.10 -18.29 -2.89
N ASP A 34 3.34 -18.68 -3.20
CA ASP A 34 3.89 -19.95 -2.75
C ASP A 34 3.92 -19.94 -1.22
N ASN A 35 2.91 -20.60 -0.66
CA ASN A 35 2.75 -20.86 0.75
C ASN A 35 3.74 -21.97 1.10
N ILE A 36 4.93 -21.61 1.57
CA ILE A 36 5.80 -22.57 2.24
C ILE A 36 5.14 -22.91 3.58
N GLN A 37 4.46 -24.05 3.59
CA GLN A 37 3.87 -24.66 4.77
C GLN A 37 4.97 -25.34 5.58
N PHE A 38 5.36 -24.74 6.71
CA PHE A 38 6.08 -25.45 7.77
C PHE A 38 5.09 -25.86 8.86
N PRO A 39 5.01 -27.15 9.25
CA PRO A 39 4.15 -27.59 10.34
C PRO A 39 4.75 -27.24 11.71
N LEU A 40 3.93 -26.53 12.50
CA LEU A 40 3.68 -26.69 13.94
C LEU A 40 4.89 -26.88 14.89
N GLU A 41 5.11 -25.93 15.79
CA GLU A 41 4.78 -26.05 17.22
C GLU A 41 5.50 -25.00 18.09
N ASN A 42 4.74 -24.53 19.09
CA ASN A 42 5.17 -24.06 20.40
C ASN A 42 5.61 -22.59 20.58
N ASN A 43 4.76 -21.89 21.33
CA ASN A 43 4.99 -20.71 22.15
C ASN A 43 6.46 -20.37 22.43
N SER A 44 6.98 -19.34 21.77
CA SER A 44 7.86 -18.35 22.38
C SER A 44 8.13 -17.25 21.36
N SER A 45 7.80 -16.01 21.73
CA SER A 45 8.19 -14.82 20.98
C SER A 45 9.69 -14.91 20.66
N PRO A 46 10.13 -14.77 19.39
CA PRO A 46 11.55 -14.67 19.14
C PRO A 46 11.99 -13.31 19.69
N SER A 47 12.59 -13.32 20.87
CA SER A 47 13.32 -12.18 21.40
C SER A 47 14.35 -11.77 20.36
N LEU A 48 14.08 -10.67 19.66
CA LEU A 48 15.03 -10.02 18.77
C LEU A 48 16.13 -9.42 19.64
N ASP A 49 17.09 -10.24 20.06
CA ASP A 49 18.34 -9.77 20.64
C ASP A 49 19.19 -9.20 19.50
N LEU A 50 19.00 -7.90 19.22
CA LEU A 50 19.76 -7.17 18.23
C LEU A 50 21.15 -6.86 18.82
N GLN A 51 22.02 -7.86 18.91
CA GLN A 51 23.41 -7.68 19.32
C GLN A 51 24.20 -6.96 18.21
N LEU A 52 24.11 -5.62 18.22
CA LEU A 52 24.97 -4.76 17.41
C LEU A 52 26.37 -4.72 18.02
N SER A 53 27.12 -5.79 17.82
CA SER A 53 28.57 -5.82 18.08
C SER A 53 29.30 -5.10 16.95
N ILE A 54 29.15 -3.78 16.89
CA ILE A 54 30.07 -2.92 16.11
C ILE A 54 31.35 -2.82 16.94
N SER A 55 32.13 -3.90 16.95
CA SER A 55 33.48 -3.88 17.49
C SER A 55 34.37 -3.20 16.44
N LEU A 56 34.41 -1.87 16.46
CA LEU A 56 35.56 -1.15 15.92
C LEU A 56 36.73 -1.50 16.83
N ARG A 57 37.46 -2.57 16.51
CA ARG A 57 38.74 -2.83 17.18
C ARG A 57 39.61 -1.60 16.99
N PRO A 58 40.10 -0.95 18.06
CA PRO A 58 41.15 0.04 17.92
C PRO A 58 42.33 -0.63 17.20
N ILE A 59 42.82 -0.01 16.14
CA ILE A 59 44.07 -0.42 15.50
C ILE A 59 45.15 -0.21 16.55
N HIS A 60 45.52 -1.28 17.26
CA HIS A 60 46.66 -1.26 18.16
C HIS A 60 47.93 -1.20 17.28
N PRO A 61 48.74 -0.14 17.33
CA PRO A 61 50.06 -0.20 16.73
C PRO A 61 50.88 -1.27 17.46
N PRO A 62 51.66 -2.12 16.77
CA PRO A 62 52.46 -3.12 17.45
C PRO A 62 53.50 -2.42 18.33
N GLU A 63 53.50 -2.73 19.62
CA GLU A 63 54.58 -2.31 20.51
C GLU A 63 55.88 -2.96 20.04
N ASN A 64 56.85 -2.10 19.72
CA ASN A 64 58.20 -2.46 19.35
C ASN A 64 58.91 -3.16 20.52
N GLN A 65 59.27 -4.43 20.33
CA GLN A 65 60.43 -5.00 21.02
C GLN A 65 61.19 -5.98 20.11
N PHE A 66 62.44 -5.58 19.83
CA PHE A 66 63.63 -6.38 19.52
C PHE A 66 64.02 -6.72 18.05
N THR A 67 64.97 -5.90 17.55
CA THR A 67 66.22 -6.19 16.81
C THR A 67 66.25 -7.02 15.51
N LEU A 68 66.72 -6.33 14.46
CA LEU A 68 67.67 -6.77 13.41
C LEU A 68 67.27 -7.95 12.50
N SER A 69 66.52 -7.65 11.43
CA SER A 69 66.66 -8.22 10.07
C SER A 69 65.60 -7.61 9.13
N GLU A 70 65.72 -6.31 8.85
CA GLU A 70 64.59 -5.43 8.45
C GLU A 70 64.16 -5.44 6.98
N THR A 71 64.75 -6.22 6.07
CA THR A 71 64.39 -6.07 4.63
C THR A 71 63.50 -7.18 4.07
N LYS A 72 63.38 -8.33 4.74
CA LYS A 72 62.63 -9.49 4.19
C LYS A 72 61.22 -9.65 4.76
N THR A 73 60.99 -9.18 5.98
CA THR A 73 59.71 -9.30 6.70
C THR A 73 58.74 -8.14 6.40
N GLU A 74 59.29 -6.95 6.08
CA GLU A 74 58.51 -5.76 5.73
C GLU A 74 57.67 -5.99 4.45
N ASN A 75 58.25 -6.64 3.44
CA ASN A 75 57.56 -6.94 2.19
C ASN A 75 56.33 -7.84 2.41
N GLY A 76 56.44 -8.87 3.26
CA GLY A 76 55.31 -9.75 3.57
C GLY A 76 54.19 -9.03 4.34
N ARG A 77 54.54 -8.09 5.22
CA ARG A 77 53.58 -7.26 5.94
C ARG A 77 52.83 -6.30 5.00
N ILE A 78 53.56 -5.66 4.08
CA ILE A 78 52.98 -4.78 3.05
C ILE A 78 52.05 -5.58 2.11
N GLU A 79 52.43 -6.79 1.71
CA GLU A 79 51.58 -7.66 0.88
C GLU A 79 50.29 -8.08 1.61
N ALA A 80 50.38 -8.43 2.89
CA ALA A 80 49.20 -8.74 3.71
C ALA A 80 48.26 -7.54 3.82
N MET A 81 48.80 -6.33 4.03
CA MET A 81 48.01 -5.09 4.06
C MET A 81 47.33 -4.80 2.72
N LYS A 82 48.02 -5.02 1.59
CA LYS A 82 47.43 -4.87 0.25
C LYS A 82 46.27 -5.84 0.03
N TRP A 83 46.41 -7.09 0.45
CA TRP A 83 45.34 -8.09 0.34
C TRP A 83 44.13 -7.71 1.20
N GLN A 84 44.36 -7.28 2.44
CA GLN A 84 43.29 -6.81 3.33
C GLN A 84 42.58 -5.56 2.77
N ALA A 85 43.32 -4.62 2.17
CA ALA A 85 42.73 -3.45 1.53
C ALA A 85 41.90 -3.84 0.30
N ALA A 86 42.39 -4.75 -0.53
CA ALA A 86 41.67 -5.25 -1.69
C ALA A 86 40.36 -5.96 -1.29
N ASP A 87 40.40 -6.77 -0.23
CA ASP A 87 39.20 -7.45 0.28
C ASP A 87 38.19 -6.46 0.87
N GLN A 88 38.64 -5.45 1.62
CA GLN A 88 37.76 -4.38 2.12
C GLN A 88 37.10 -3.61 0.98
N ILE A 89 37.84 -3.27 -0.09
CA ILE A 89 37.27 -2.60 -1.28
C ILE A 89 36.21 -3.49 -1.93
N ARG A 90 36.45 -4.79 -2.06
CA ARG A 90 35.50 -5.75 -2.62
C ARG A 90 34.21 -5.81 -1.80
N ILE A 91 34.32 -5.90 -0.47
CA ILE A 91 33.17 -5.92 0.44
C ILE A 91 32.40 -4.59 0.33
N ALA A 92 33.08 -3.45 0.44
CA ALA A 92 32.45 -2.14 0.36
C ALA A 92 31.73 -1.90 -0.97
N THR A 93 32.28 -2.42 -2.07
CA THR A 93 31.64 -2.34 -3.40
C THR A 93 30.33 -3.13 -3.46
N MET A 94 30.32 -4.33 -2.87
CA MET A 94 29.13 -5.18 -2.81
C MET A 94 28.04 -4.56 -1.92
N GLU A 95 28.42 -4.06 -0.74
CA GLU A 95 27.52 -3.37 0.17
C GLU A 95 26.94 -2.09 -0.44
N LYS A 96 27.77 -1.31 -1.15
CA LYS A 96 27.31 -0.13 -1.89
C LYS A 96 26.26 -0.49 -2.94
N ALA A 97 26.50 -1.52 -3.76
CA ALA A 97 25.55 -1.93 -4.79
C ALA A 97 24.21 -2.40 -4.18
N TYR A 98 24.25 -3.08 -3.03
CA TYR A 98 23.06 -3.44 -2.29
C TYR A 98 22.30 -2.21 -1.78
N ALA A 99 23.01 -1.28 -1.12
CA ALA A 99 22.41 -0.05 -0.60
C ALA A 99 21.77 0.80 -1.70
N GLU A 100 22.42 0.91 -2.87
CA GLU A 100 21.87 1.61 -4.03
C GLU A 100 20.60 0.96 -4.55
N ARG A 101 20.56 -0.38 -4.66
CA ARG A 101 19.35 -1.10 -5.06
C ARG A 101 18.19 -0.85 -4.09
N VAL A 102 18.45 -0.90 -2.79
CA VAL A 102 17.42 -0.65 -1.78
C VAL A 102 16.88 0.77 -1.89
N ARG A 103 17.74 1.78 -2.00
CA ARG A 103 17.32 3.18 -2.20
C ARG A 103 16.45 3.36 -3.44
N GLU A 104 16.85 2.72 -4.54
CA GLU A 104 16.16 2.81 -5.81
C GLU A 104 14.81 2.07 -5.79
N MET A 105 14.68 0.96 -5.05
CA MET A 105 13.37 0.35 -4.77
C MET A 105 12.49 1.27 -3.92
N THR A 106 13.01 1.81 -2.81
CA THR A 106 12.27 2.73 -1.93
C THR A 106 11.78 3.96 -2.68
N LYS A 107 12.60 4.49 -3.60
CA LYS A 107 12.21 5.64 -4.44
C LYS A 107 11.00 5.32 -5.31
N ARG A 108 10.98 4.16 -5.98
CA ARG A 108 9.84 3.71 -6.79
C ARG A 108 8.57 3.52 -5.96
N GLU A 109 8.69 2.90 -4.79
CA GLU A 109 7.57 2.71 -3.86
C GLU A 109 6.98 4.07 -3.41
N MET A 110 7.84 5.04 -3.11
CA MET A 110 7.42 6.40 -2.76
C MET A 110 6.68 7.09 -3.90
N GLU A 111 7.20 6.99 -5.14
CA GLU A 111 6.55 7.55 -6.34
C GLU A 111 5.18 6.92 -6.58
N LEU A 112 5.08 5.58 -6.45
CA LEU A 112 3.80 4.87 -6.56
C LEU A 112 2.82 5.33 -5.49
N ALA A 113 3.24 5.37 -4.22
CA ALA A 113 2.42 5.84 -3.11
C ALA A 113 1.93 7.29 -3.33
N GLN A 114 2.79 8.17 -3.83
CA GLN A 114 2.42 9.55 -4.14
C GLN A 114 1.38 9.64 -5.26
N SER A 115 1.53 8.83 -6.31
CA SER A 115 0.56 8.78 -7.41
C SER A 115 -0.82 8.28 -6.94
N GLU A 116 -0.83 7.24 -6.11
CA GLU A 116 -2.06 6.66 -5.54
C GLU A 116 -2.75 7.62 -4.58
N PHE A 117 -1.98 8.31 -3.73
CA PHE A 117 -2.54 9.33 -2.83
C PHE A 117 -3.14 10.51 -3.60
N SER A 118 -2.48 10.95 -4.68
CA SER A 118 -3.00 12.01 -5.55
C SER A 118 -4.33 11.59 -6.20
N ARG A 119 -4.40 10.35 -6.68
CA ARG A 119 -5.64 9.77 -7.22
C ARG A 119 -6.75 9.69 -6.18
N ALA A 120 -6.44 9.19 -4.98
CA ALA A 120 -7.39 9.09 -3.88
C ALA A 120 -7.93 10.46 -3.46
N ARG A 121 -7.05 11.48 -3.36
CA ARG A 121 -7.43 12.86 -3.06
C ARG A 121 -8.41 13.40 -4.11
N HIS A 122 -8.11 13.21 -5.39
CA HIS A 122 -9.00 13.66 -6.47
C HIS A 122 -10.39 13.03 -6.39
N ILE A 123 -10.47 11.72 -6.11
CA ILE A 123 -11.76 11.03 -5.93
C ILE A 123 -12.52 11.61 -4.73
N TRP A 124 -11.82 11.84 -3.63
CA TRP A 124 -12.42 12.37 -2.41
C TRP A 124 -12.92 13.80 -2.57
N GLU A 125 -12.19 14.67 -3.27
CA GLU A 125 -12.62 16.03 -3.60
C GLU A 125 -13.91 15.99 -4.42
N ARG A 126 -13.97 15.17 -5.48
CA ARG A 126 -15.20 14.99 -6.27
C ARG A 126 -16.38 14.48 -5.44
N ALA A 127 -16.13 13.51 -4.56
CA ALA A 127 -17.17 12.98 -3.68
C ALA A 127 -17.69 14.05 -2.71
N ARG A 128 -16.78 14.85 -2.14
CA ARG A 128 -17.11 15.98 -1.26
C ARG A 128 -17.98 17.01 -1.98
N ASP A 129 -17.61 17.39 -3.20
CA ASP A 129 -18.38 18.37 -3.99
C ASP A 129 -19.80 17.87 -4.28
N GLU A 130 -19.96 16.59 -4.61
CA GLU A 130 -21.29 16.01 -4.83
C GLU A 130 -22.12 15.95 -3.54
N VAL A 131 -21.51 15.62 -2.41
CA VAL A 131 -22.20 15.67 -1.10
C VAL A 131 -22.68 17.10 -0.80
N GLU A 132 -21.84 18.11 -1.03
CA GLU A 132 -22.24 19.51 -0.83
C GLU A 132 -23.42 19.89 -1.75
N ARG A 133 -23.40 19.44 -3.01
CA ARG A 133 -24.49 19.69 -3.96
C ARG A 133 -25.80 19.04 -3.51
N VAL A 134 -25.73 17.79 -3.05
CA VAL A 134 -26.89 17.04 -2.54
C VAL A 134 -27.45 17.69 -1.27
N GLU A 135 -26.59 18.11 -0.34
CA GLU A 135 -27.03 18.80 0.89
C GLU A 135 -27.72 20.14 0.57
N LYS A 136 -27.18 20.94 -0.36
CA LYS A 136 -27.85 22.17 -0.82
C LYS A 136 -29.22 21.89 -1.45
N MET A 137 -29.34 20.79 -2.20
CA MET A 137 -30.61 20.39 -2.81
C MET A 137 -31.63 19.95 -1.75
N LYS A 138 -31.19 19.13 -0.79
CA LYS A 138 -31.98 18.70 0.37
C LYS A 138 -32.49 19.90 1.15
N GLU A 139 -31.64 20.85 1.49
CA GLU A 139 -32.02 22.06 2.24
C GLU A 139 -33.10 22.88 1.51
N ARG A 140 -33.00 23.01 0.18
CA ARG A 140 -34.03 23.67 -0.63
C ARG A 140 -35.34 22.88 -0.68
N ALA A 141 -35.29 21.55 -0.77
CA ALA A 141 -36.46 20.70 -0.77
C ALA A 141 -37.19 20.74 0.58
N THR A 142 -36.46 20.60 1.68
CA THR A 142 -37.01 20.67 3.04
C THR A 142 -37.67 22.02 3.29
N ARG A 143 -37.02 23.15 2.94
CA ARG A 143 -37.64 24.48 3.05
C ARG A 143 -38.93 24.62 2.25
N ARG A 144 -39.04 24.00 1.07
CA ARG A 144 -40.28 24.02 0.27
C ARG A 144 -41.39 23.22 0.93
N ILE A 145 -41.07 22.09 1.57
CA ILE A 145 -42.03 21.28 2.31
C ILE A 145 -42.53 22.06 3.53
N ASP A 146 -41.62 22.67 4.29
CA ASP A 146 -41.97 23.44 5.50
C ASP A 146 -42.80 24.69 5.17
N ASN A 147 -42.46 25.39 4.08
CA ASN A 147 -43.20 26.57 3.62
C ASN A 147 -44.53 26.21 2.93
N SER A 148 -44.68 24.97 2.46
CA SER A 148 -45.92 24.45 1.90
C SER A 148 -46.79 23.91 3.03
N THR A 149 -47.38 24.83 3.80
CA THR A 149 -48.29 24.56 4.91
C THR A 149 -49.52 23.68 4.52
N ASN A 150 -49.76 23.48 3.21
CA ASN A 150 -50.82 22.63 2.66
C ASN A 150 -50.44 21.14 2.48
N CYS A 151 -49.18 20.74 2.70
CA CYS A 151 -48.76 19.33 2.54
C CYS A 151 -49.21 18.40 3.69
N LEU A 152 -49.72 18.95 4.79
CA LEU A 152 -50.15 18.20 5.97
C LEU A 152 -51.63 17.76 5.92
N GLU A 153 -52.43 18.28 4.99
CA GLU A 153 -53.83 17.91 4.84
C GLU A 153 -54.06 17.07 3.57
N ILE A 154 -53.66 15.78 3.59
CA ILE A 154 -54.16 14.77 2.62
C ILE A 154 -55.51 14.21 3.13
N THR A 155 -56.37 15.08 3.65
CA THR A 155 -57.73 14.67 4.04
C THR A 155 -58.69 15.15 2.97
N CYS A 156 -59.58 14.26 2.50
CA CYS A 156 -60.63 14.72 1.60
C CYS A 156 -61.55 15.69 2.35
N GLN A 157 -62.19 16.60 1.61
CA GLN A 157 -63.03 17.66 2.19
C GLN A 157 -64.16 17.10 3.08
N ALA A 158 -64.69 15.92 2.75
CA ALA A 158 -65.71 15.24 3.56
C ALA A 158 -65.18 14.79 4.93
N CYS A 159 -63.96 14.22 4.99
CA CYS A 159 -63.31 13.86 6.25
C CYS A 159 -63.02 15.11 7.08
N ARG A 160 -62.53 16.18 6.44
CA ARG A 160 -62.16 17.44 7.10
C ARG A 160 -63.33 18.14 7.79
N GLN A 161 -64.53 18.11 7.21
CA GLN A 161 -65.72 18.69 7.86
C GLN A 161 -66.22 17.89 9.06
N LYS A 162 -66.19 16.55 8.98
CA LYS A 162 -66.61 15.68 10.08
C LYS A 162 -65.80 15.90 11.36
N PHE A 163 -64.49 16.13 11.24
CA PHE A 163 -63.60 16.35 12.39
C PHE A 163 -63.60 17.79 12.94
N ARG A 164 -64.28 18.75 12.30
CA ARG A 164 -64.38 20.14 12.80
C ARG A 164 -65.64 20.42 13.63
N HIS A 165 -66.59 19.50 13.67
CA HIS A 165 -67.92 19.66 14.30
C HIS A 165 -68.14 18.68 15.47
N SER A 166 -67.07 18.02 15.93
CA SER A 166 -67.01 17.24 17.18
C SER A 166 -66.08 17.95 18.16
#